data_AF-A0A0D3L9V0-F1
#
_entry.id   AF-A0A0D3L9V0-F1
#
_cell.length_a   1.000
_cell.length_b   1.000
_cell.length_c   1.000
_cell.angle_alpha   90.00
_cell.angle_beta   90.00
_cell.angle_gamma   90.00
#
_symmetry.space_group_name_H-M   'P 1'
#
loop_
_entity.id
_entity.type
_entity.pdbx_description
1 polymer ?
#
loop_
_entity_poly.entity_id
_entity_poly.type
_entity_poly.pdbx_seq_one_letter_code
_entity_poly.pdbx_strand_id
1 'polypeptide(L)'
;MKILFITTSHNGLSQRAYVELSELGHQINLQLATSDTAMEAAVRQYKPELIIAPFLKTAIPPSIWKKVPVLIVHPGIRGDRGPSSLDWAIMEEWEEWGVTILQAAEEMDAGDIWASHNFKMREVSKSSLYRHEVTQAAMLGLLEAVAKFESGTFTPEPLDYQNPAVKGRLHMPVKTKDRDIDWNENTDSILRKIRAADSAPGVLDEIAGEKVRLFGAHKEGALKGEPGAIIVKRDGAICRATGDGAVWITHLRQHPNGIKLPAALVLGDKLKKVPESCLSPFDDYRGLATFREIWYEECGKVGYLHFDFYNGAMSTDQCWRLQQALILAKQKETKVIVLMGGADIWSNGIHLNVIEHAASPAQESWDYIVAMDNLVREIIDTDTHFVVSAMQGNAGAGGAILALAADLIFARSGIMLNPHYKKMGGLYGSEYWTYLLPKRVGSQKALEITEKCLPMGTAQAKAIGFIDEHFGQNVDSFCAEVRERAAEVASSPAISWLLSQKRKNRTVDEAIKTLDQYRKEELSCMRDNFFGNDPSYHIARFHFVHKISCSLQPDPEAIEKYTLNNATSRNG
;
A
#
# COMPACT_ATOMS: atom_id res chain seq x y z
N MET A 1 -14.62 -16.51 20.50
CA MET A 1 -14.75 -17.74 19.69
C MET A 1 -13.45 -18.06 18.94
N LYS A 2 -13.35 -19.26 18.34
CA LYS A 2 -12.33 -19.65 17.38
C LYS A 2 -12.78 -19.36 15.94
N ILE A 3 -12.06 -18.46 15.26
CA ILE A 3 -12.33 -18.05 13.88
C ILE A 3 -11.19 -18.55 12.98
N LEU A 4 -11.55 -19.21 11.88
CA LEU A 4 -10.59 -19.56 10.83
C LEU A 4 -10.75 -18.61 9.65
N PHE A 5 -9.67 -17.93 9.28
CA PHE A 5 -9.61 -17.21 8.03
C PHE A 5 -9.21 -18.15 6.90
N ILE A 6 -10.01 -18.20 5.83
CA ILE A 6 -9.63 -18.84 4.57
C ILE A 6 -9.50 -17.73 3.53
N THR A 7 -8.28 -17.48 3.07
CA THR A 7 -7.99 -16.35 2.17
C THR A 7 -7.03 -16.74 1.05
N THR A 8 -7.17 -16.17 -0.14
CA THR A 8 -6.19 -16.35 -1.22
C THR A 8 -4.84 -15.71 -0.88
N SER A 9 -4.82 -14.63 -0.13
CA SER A 9 -3.60 -14.02 0.40
C SER A 9 -3.88 -13.22 1.67
N HIS A 10 -2.87 -13.06 2.53
CA HIS A 10 -3.01 -12.21 3.72
C HIS A 10 -2.87 -10.72 3.39
N ASN A 11 -3.82 -10.21 2.59
CA ASN A 11 -3.87 -8.83 2.10
C ASN A 11 -4.29 -7.82 3.20
N GLY A 12 -4.34 -6.53 2.84
CA GLY A 12 -4.67 -5.44 3.78
C GLY A 12 -6.01 -5.62 4.52
N LEU A 13 -7.07 -6.07 3.84
CA LEU A 13 -8.36 -6.32 4.48
C LEU A 13 -8.27 -7.47 5.48
N SER A 14 -7.67 -8.60 5.10
CA SER A 14 -7.51 -9.73 6.01
C SER A 14 -6.59 -9.43 7.21
N GLN A 15 -5.58 -8.56 7.04
CA GLN A 15 -4.76 -8.08 8.17
C GLN A 15 -5.57 -7.19 9.10
N ARG A 16 -6.35 -6.26 8.57
CA ARG A 16 -7.24 -5.40 9.38
C ARG A 16 -8.26 -6.22 10.15
N ALA A 17 -8.93 -7.15 9.48
CA ALA A 17 -9.87 -8.07 10.12
C ALA A 17 -9.20 -8.93 11.20
N TYR A 18 -7.96 -9.39 10.97
CA TYR A 18 -7.20 -10.14 11.95
C TYR A 18 -6.94 -9.31 13.22
N VAL A 19 -6.50 -8.07 13.06
CA VAL A 19 -6.21 -7.19 14.19
C VAL A 19 -7.48 -6.86 14.98
N GLU A 20 -8.51 -6.31 14.33
CA GLU A 20 -9.71 -5.83 15.04
C GLU A 20 -10.48 -6.97 15.73
N LEU A 21 -10.61 -8.15 15.09
CA LEU A 21 -11.26 -9.30 15.72
C LEU A 21 -10.41 -9.91 16.84
N SER A 22 -9.07 -9.86 16.74
CA SER A 22 -8.19 -10.31 17.84
C SER A 22 -8.28 -9.39 19.05
N GLU A 23 -8.42 -8.07 18.83
CA GLU A 23 -8.62 -7.08 19.89
C GLU A 23 -9.95 -7.29 20.64
N LEU A 24 -10.97 -7.84 19.97
CA LEU A 24 -12.23 -8.29 20.60
C LEU A 24 -12.09 -9.65 21.35
N GLY A 25 -10.88 -10.19 21.45
CA GLY A 25 -10.61 -11.43 22.20
C GLY A 25 -10.92 -12.71 21.43
N HIS A 26 -11.16 -12.64 20.12
CA HIS A 26 -11.31 -13.83 19.30
C HIS A 26 -9.96 -14.49 19.02
N GLN A 27 -9.94 -15.82 18.95
CA GLN A 27 -8.77 -16.59 18.53
C GLN A 27 -8.85 -16.77 17.03
N ILE A 28 -7.86 -16.26 16.29
CA ILE A 28 -7.86 -16.29 14.83
C ILE A 28 -6.68 -17.10 14.33
N ASN A 29 -6.95 -18.07 13.46
CA ASN A 29 -5.93 -18.75 12.66
C ASN A 29 -6.16 -18.46 11.17
N LEU A 30 -5.10 -18.53 10.37
CA LEU A 30 -5.14 -18.21 8.95
C LEU A 30 -4.72 -19.41 8.11
N GLN A 31 -5.54 -19.75 7.13
CA GLN A 31 -5.26 -20.73 6.09
C GLN A 31 -5.29 -20.06 4.72
N LEU A 32 -4.22 -20.24 3.95
CA LEU A 32 -4.22 -19.85 2.54
C LEU A 32 -5.08 -20.84 1.72
N ALA A 33 -5.92 -20.33 0.84
CA ALA A 33 -6.79 -21.11 -0.04
C ALA A 33 -6.00 -21.73 -1.22
N THR A 34 -5.04 -22.60 -0.92
CA THR A 34 -4.12 -23.21 -1.88
C THR A 34 -4.69 -24.47 -2.53
N SER A 35 -5.43 -25.29 -1.77
CA SER A 35 -6.14 -26.47 -2.26
C SER A 35 -7.27 -26.87 -1.32
N ASP A 36 -8.25 -27.61 -1.84
CA ASP A 36 -9.38 -28.16 -1.07
C ASP A 36 -8.89 -28.99 0.12
N THR A 37 -7.94 -29.90 -0.11
CA THR A 37 -7.34 -30.74 0.93
C THR A 37 -6.69 -29.92 2.04
N ALA A 38 -5.99 -28.83 1.70
CA ALA A 38 -5.36 -27.96 2.68
C ALA A 38 -6.40 -27.21 3.52
N MET A 39 -7.46 -26.68 2.88
CA MET A 39 -8.57 -26.01 3.58
C MET A 39 -9.29 -26.98 4.53
N GLU A 40 -9.61 -28.19 4.07
CA GLU A 40 -10.27 -29.20 4.89
C GLU A 40 -9.39 -29.65 6.08
N ALA A 41 -8.09 -29.81 5.86
CA ALA A 41 -7.15 -30.16 6.92
C ALA A 41 -7.09 -29.07 8.00
N ALA A 42 -7.05 -27.79 7.59
CA ALA A 42 -7.08 -26.67 8.52
C ALA A 42 -8.36 -26.64 9.37
N VAL A 43 -9.52 -26.87 8.75
CA VAL A 43 -10.80 -26.96 9.48
C VAL A 43 -10.81 -28.12 10.47
N ARG A 44 -10.35 -29.32 10.07
CA ARG A 44 -10.27 -30.49 10.96
C ARG A 44 -9.33 -30.26 12.15
N GLN A 45 -8.18 -29.63 11.91
CA GLN A 45 -7.17 -29.40 12.94
C GLN A 45 -7.58 -28.29 13.90
N TYR A 46 -8.07 -27.17 13.36
CA TYR A 46 -8.36 -25.98 14.16
C TYR A 46 -9.72 -26.04 14.85
N LYS A 47 -10.69 -26.76 14.27
CA LYS A 47 -12.09 -26.88 14.73
C LYS A 47 -12.73 -25.50 14.97
N PRO A 48 -12.81 -24.64 13.93
CA PRO A 48 -13.39 -23.31 14.07
C PRO A 48 -14.89 -23.37 14.38
N GLU A 49 -15.37 -22.37 15.11
CA GLU A 49 -16.80 -22.10 15.31
C GLU A 49 -17.36 -21.32 14.11
N LEU A 50 -16.54 -20.44 13.53
CA LEU A 50 -16.87 -19.60 12.40
C LEU A 50 -15.69 -19.55 11.41
N ILE A 51 -15.99 -19.58 10.12
CA ILE A 51 -15.01 -19.33 9.07
C ILE A 51 -15.32 -17.97 8.44
N ILE A 52 -14.29 -17.15 8.25
CA ILE A 52 -14.41 -15.89 7.54
C ILE A 52 -13.49 -15.95 6.31
N ALA A 53 -14.00 -15.50 5.17
CA ALA A 53 -13.29 -15.39 3.91
C ALA A 53 -13.22 -13.92 3.48
N PRO A 54 -12.22 -13.15 3.96
CA PRO A 54 -12.10 -11.73 3.63
C PRO A 54 -11.69 -11.48 2.18
N PHE A 55 -11.05 -12.45 1.53
CA PHE A 55 -10.58 -12.34 0.16
C PHE A 55 -10.38 -13.72 -0.48
N LEU A 56 -11.17 -14.04 -1.50
CA LEU A 56 -11.08 -15.31 -2.21
C LEU A 56 -11.09 -15.14 -3.73
N LYS A 57 -10.34 -16.01 -4.40
CA LYS A 57 -10.40 -16.23 -5.85
C LYS A 57 -10.88 -17.64 -6.22
N THR A 58 -11.03 -18.49 -5.22
CA THR A 58 -11.41 -19.91 -5.36
C THR A 58 -12.59 -20.18 -4.46
N ALA A 59 -13.47 -21.09 -4.88
CA ALA A 59 -14.60 -21.50 -4.06
C ALA A 59 -14.14 -22.29 -2.84
N ILE A 60 -14.86 -22.14 -1.72
CA ILE A 60 -14.68 -23.02 -0.55
C ILE A 60 -15.45 -24.33 -0.81
N PRO A 61 -14.84 -25.51 -0.59
CA PRO A 61 -15.49 -26.80 -0.80
C PRO A 61 -16.81 -26.98 -0.02
N PRO A 62 -17.84 -27.61 -0.62
CA PRO A 62 -19.07 -27.97 0.10
C PRO A 62 -18.86 -28.84 1.33
N SER A 63 -17.78 -29.62 1.37
CA SER A 63 -17.39 -30.41 2.53
C SER A 63 -17.11 -29.57 3.79
N ILE A 64 -16.81 -28.27 3.61
CA ILE A 64 -16.55 -27.29 4.66
C ILE A 64 -17.82 -26.50 4.98
N TRP A 65 -18.36 -25.74 4.02
CA TRP A 65 -19.43 -24.77 4.31
C TRP A 65 -20.78 -25.38 4.65
N LYS A 66 -21.01 -26.66 4.33
CA LYS A 66 -22.19 -27.40 4.80
C LYS A 66 -22.11 -27.82 6.28
N LYS A 67 -20.93 -27.70 6.92
CA LYS A 67 -20.70 -28.17 8.30
C LYS A 67 -20.37 -27.05 9.27
N VAL A 68 -19.62 -26.04 8.80
CA VAL A 68 -19.24 -24.87 9.59
C VAL A 68 -19.73 -23.63 8.85
N PRO A 69 -20.40 -22.69 9.53
CA PRO A 69 -20.79 -21.41 8.94
C PRO A 69 -19.59 -20.69 8.33
N VAL A 70 -19.73 -20.25 7.09
CA VAL A 70 -18.69 -19.52 6.34
C VAL A 70 -19.28 -18.18 5.90
N LEU A 71 -18.66 -17.10 6.36
CA LEU A 71 -18.98 -15.74 5.93
C LEU A 71 -17.97 -15.27 4.89
N ILE A 72 -18.46 -14.83 3.73
CA ILE A 72 -17.68 -14.31 2.62
C ILE A 72 -17.86 -12.80 2.58
N VAL A 73 -16.74 -12.07 2.48
CA VAL A 73 -16.77 -10.63 2.20
C VAL A 73 -16.85 -10.43 0.69
N HIS A 74 -17.99 -9.94 0.22
CA HIS A 74 -18.18 -9.60 -1.18
C HIS A 74 -18.08 -8.09 -1.40
N PRO A 75 -17.15 -7.58 -2.23
CA PRO A 75 -16.98 -6.15 -2.49
C PRO A 75 -18.05 -5.60 -3.47
N GLY A 76 -19.31 -5.92 -3.18
CA GLY A 76 -20.50 -5.60 -3.94
C GLY A 76 -21.64 -5.13 -3.04
N ILE A 77 -22.45 -4.20 -3.56
CA ILE A 77 -23.71 -3.80 -2.93
C ILE A 77 -24.64 -5.01 -2.80
N ARG A 78 -25.66 -4.90 -1.95
CA ARG A 78 -26.67 -5.95 -1.75
C ARG A 78 -27.22 -6.49 -3.09
N GLY A 79 -27.05 -7.80 -3.31
CA GLY A 79 -27.48 -8.56 -4.50
C GLY A 79 -26.51 -8.59 -5.67
N ASP A 80 -25.41 -7.84 -5.58
CA ASP A 80 -24.32 -7.94 -6.54
C ASP A 80 -23.63 -9.30 -6.43
N ARG A 81 -23.30 -9.89 -7.57
CA ARG A 81 -22.64 -11.20 -7.66
C ARG A 81 -21.57 -11.21 -8.73
N GLY A 82 -20.52 -12.00 -8.50
CA GLY A 82 -19.50 -12.31 -9.49
C GLY A 82 -18.13 -11.71 -9.18
N PRO A 83 -17.08 -12.14 -9.90
CA PRO A 83 -15.69 -11.92 -9.48
C PRO A 83 -15.10 -10.54 -9.85
N SER A 84 -15.91 -9.63 -10.38
CA SER A 84 -15.43 -8.35 -10.95
C SER A 84 -16.35 -7.17 -10.59
N SER A 85 -16.98 -7.23 -9.41
CA SER A 85 -17.93 -6.23 -8.89
C SER A 85 -17.44 -4.80 -8.97
N LEU A 86 -16.29 -4.50 -8.35
CA LEU A 86 -15.74 -3.13 -8.36
C LEU A 86 -15.30 -2.69 -9.76
N ASP A 87 -14.85 -3.62 -10.61
CA ASP A 87 -14.49 -3.30 -12.00
C ASP A 87 -15.73 -2.79 -12.75
N TRP A 88 -16.86 -3.50 -12.65
CA TRP A 88 -18.13 -3.07 -13.23
C TRP A 88 -18.64 -1.78 -12.60
N ALA A 89 -18.61 -1.66 -11.27
CA ALA A 89 -19.08 -0.47 -10.57
C ALA A 89 -18.39 0.81 -11.08
N ILE A 90 -17.07 0.75 -11.34
CA ILE A 90 -16.29 1.87 -11.88
C ILE A 90 -16.60 2.11 -13.36
N MET A 91 -16.69 1.05 -14.17
CA MET A 91 -16.93 1.17 -15.62
C MET A 91 -18.35 1.63 -15.96
N GLU A 92 -19.34 1.27 -15.13
CA GLU A 92 -20.75 1.64 -15.27
C GLU A 92 -21.11 2.91 -14.49
N GLU A 93 -20.14 3.58 -13.87
CA GLU A 93 -20.32 4.90 -13.21
C GLU A 93 -21.35 4.89 -12.08
N TRP A 94 -21.35 3.83 -11.25
CA TRP A 94 -22.22 3.79 -10.08
C TRP A 94 -21.88 4.93 -9.12
N GLU A 95 -22.88 5.70 -8.67
CA GLU A 95 -22.69 6.76 -7.68
C GLU A 95 -22.54 6.22 -6.25
N GLU A 96 -23.20 5.10 -5.97
CA GLU A 96 -23.20 4.38 -4.70
C GLU A 96 -22.84 2.92 -4.95
N TRP A 97 -21.98 2.36 -4.11
CA TRP A 97 -21.65 0.94 -4.09
C TRP A 97 -21.67 0.42 -2.65
N GLY A 98 -21.21 -0.80 -2.42
CA GLY A 98 -21.20 -1.36 -1.07
C GLY A 98 -20.36 -2.62 -0.91
N VAL A 99 -20.42 -3.16 0.30
CA VAL A 99 -19.90 -4.47 0.67
C VAL A 99 -21.01 -5.27 1.32
N THR A 100 -21.07 -6.55 0.99
CA THR A 100 -22.05 -7.49 1.55
C THR A 100 -21.31 -8.66 2.20
N ILE A 101 -21.67 -8.95 3.45
CA ILE A 101 -21.23 -10.16 4.14
C ILE A 101 -22.30 -11.22 3.90
N LEU A 102 -21.94 -12.25 3.15
CA LEU A 102 -22.86 -13.30 2.73
C LEU A 102 -22.40 -14.66 3.23
N GLN A 103 -23.36 -15.56 3.43
CA GLN A 103 -23.06 -16.94 3.75
C GLN A 103 -22.57 -17.69 2.49
N ALA A 104 -21.60 -18.59 2.63
CA ALA A 104 -21.24 -19.45 1.52
C ALA A 104 -22.43 -20.36 1.12
N ALA A 105 -22.69 -20.43 -0.18
CA ALA A 105 -23.75 -21.24 -0.77
C ALA A 105 -23.23 -22.02 -2.00
N GLU A 106 -24.08 -22.86 -2.57
CA GLU A 106 -23.75 -23.62 -3.79
C GLU A 106 -23.54 -22.70 -5.00
N GLU A 107 -24.39 -21.69 -5.15
CA GLU A 107 -24.21 -20.62 -6.11
C GLU A 107 -23.29 -19.52 -5.57
N MET A 108 -22.32 -19.10 -6.39
CA MET A 108 -21.39 -18.03 -6.03
C MET A 108 -22.14 -16.73 -5.74
N ASP A 109 -21.81 -16.13 -4.59
CA ASP A 109 -22.34 -14.89 -4.05
C ASP A 109 -23.88 -14.84 -3.88
N ALA A 110 -24.54 -16.01 -3.86
CA ALA A 110 -26.00 -16.11 -3.78
C ALA A 110 -26.54 -16.46 -2.38
N GLY A 111 -25.66 -16.63 -1.39
CA GLY A 111 -26.06 -17.04 -0.06
C GLY A 111 -26.69 -15.91 0.76
N ASP A 112 -27.29 -16.30 1.88
CA ASP A 112 -28.03 -15.39 2.75
C ASP A 112 -27.14 -14.25 3.27
N ILE A 113 -27.73 -13.07 3.38
CA ILE A 113 -27.07 -11.81 3.72
C ILE A 113 -27.04 -11.66 5.23
N TRP A 114 -25.84 -11.47 5.78
CA TRP A 114 -25.60 -11.24 7.20
C TRP A 114 -25.51 -9.76 7.55
N ALA A 115 -24.85 -8.98 6.70
CA ALA A 115 -24.72 -7.53 6.83
C ALA A 115 -24.43 -6.91 5.46
N SER A 116 -24.78 -5.64 5.27
CA SER A 116 -24.45 -4.89 4.04
C SER A 116 -24.29 -3.42 4.38
N HIS A 117 -23.20 -2.81 3.88
CA HIS A 117 -22.85 -1.42 4.13
C HIS A 117 -22.51 -0.73 2.81
N ASN A 118 -23.17 0.38 2.54
CA ASN A 118 -22.98 1.17 1.32
C ASN A 118 -21.99 2.31 1.54
N PHE A 119 -21.44 2.81 0.43
CA PHE A 119 -20.59 3.99 0.41
C PHE A 119 -20.71 4.72 -0.93
N LYS A 120 -20.39 6.02 -0.90
CA LYS A 120 -20.31 6.85 -2.11
C LYS A 120 -19.06 6.47 -2.92
N MET A 121 -19.22 6.31 -4.23
CA MET A 121 -18.12 6.05 -5.14
C MET A 121 -17.30 7.33 -5.40
N ARG A 122 -15.97 7.19 -5.33
CA ARG A 122 -15.01 8.23 -5.73
C ARG A 122 -14.43 7.92 -7.10
N GLU A 123 -14.02 8.97 -7.81
CA GLU A 123 -13.32 8.85 -9.09
C GLU A 123 -11.83 8.52 -8.93
N VAL A 124 -11.54 7.36 -8.35
CA VAL A 124 -10.18 6.89 -8.07
C VAL A 124 -9.98 5.46 -8.59
N SER A 125 -8.77 4.92 -8.44
CA SER A 125 -8.50 3.53 -8.80
C SER A 125 -9.33 2.55 -7.97
N LYS A 126 -9.60 1.37 -8.53
CA LYS A 126 -10.18 0.24 -7.79
C LYS A 126 -9.35 -0.11 -6.56
N SER A 127 -8.03 -0.05 -6.66
CA SER A 127 -7.12 -0.29 -5.54
C SER A 127 -7.30 0.73 -4.40
N SER A 128 -7.54 2.00 -4.71
CA SER A 128 -7.84 3.03 -3.70
C SER A 128 -9.21 2.79 -3.06
N LEU A 129 -10.28 2.59 -3.84
CA LEU A 129 -11.60 2.24 -3.31
C LEU A 129 -11.55 1.00 -2.40
N TYR A 130 -10.76 -0.01 -2.80
CA TYR A 130 -10.60 -1.22 -2.01
C TYR A 130 -9.98 -0.94 -0.63
N ARG A 131 -8.94 -0.10 -0.59
CA ARG A 131 -8.19 0.22 0.64
C ARG A 131 -8.92 1.16 1.59
N HIS A 132 -9.82 2.00 1.07
CA HIS A 132 -10.59 2.96 1.85
C HIS A 132 -12.01 2.43 2.06
N GLU A 133 -12.94 2.80 1.19
CA GLU A 133 -14.37 2.59 1.38
C GLU A 133 -14.75 1.13 1.55
N VAL A 134 -14.24 0.25 0.70
CA VAL A 134 -14.55 -1.19 0.74
C VAL A 134 -14.01 -1.80 2.01
N THR A 135 -12.77 -1.51 2.39
CA THR A 135 -12.20 -2.05 3.63
C THR A 135 -12.97 -1.55 4.86
N GLN A 136 -13.38 -0.29 4.88
CA GLN A 136 -14.18 0.25 5.98
C GLN A 136 -15.57 -0.40 6.06
N ALA A 137 -16.30 -0.48 4.94
CA ALA A 137 -17.61 -1.12 4.87
C ALA A 137 -17.54 -2.62 5.19
N ALA A 138 -16.48 -3.30 4.74
CA ALA A 138 -16.21 -4.70 5.07
C ALA A 138 -16.00 -4.90 6.56
N MET A 139 -15.23 -4.04 7.23
CA MET A 139 -15.02 -4.14 8.67
C MET A 139 -16.30 -3.89 9.47
N LEU A 140 -17.08 -2.86 9.11
CA LEU A 140 -18.38 -2.63 9.72
C LEU A 140 -19.30 -3.85 9.58
N GLY A 141 -19.40 -4.40 8.36
CA GLY A 141 -20.21 -5.59 8.09
C GLY A 141 -19.70 -6.84 8.80
N LEU A 142 -18.39 -7.06 8.86
CA LEU A 142 -17.80 -8.22 9.55
C LEU A 142 -18.04 -8.18 11.05
N LEU A 143 -17.82 -7.03 11.69
CA LEU A 143 -18.06 -6.87 13.12
C LEU A 143 -19.54 -7.08 13.47
N GLU A 144 -20.44 -6.53 12.64
CA GLU A 144 -21.88 -6.74 12.78
C GLU A 144 -22.27 -8.23 12.60
N ALA A 145 -21.75 -8.88 11.57
CA ALA A 145 -22.05 -10.28 11.28
C ALA A 145 -21.50 -11.23 12.36
N VAL A 146 -20.31 -10.95 12.90
CA VAL A 146 -19.73 -11.72 14.01
C VAL A 146 -20.56 -11.53 15.28
N ALA A 147 -20.97 -10.30 15.62
CA ALA A 147 -21.84 -10.06 16.78
C ALA A 147 -23.21 -10.76 16.63
N LYS A 148 -23.80 -10.73 15.42
CA LYS A 148 -25.02 -11.48 15.08
C LYS A 148 -24.82 -12.99 15.28
N PHE A 149 -23.67 -13.52 14.85
CA PHE A 149 -23.32 -14.93 15.02
C PHE A 149 -23.23 -15.31 16.50
N GLU A 150 -22.55 -14.50 17.32
CA GLU A 150 -22.43 -14.71 18.77
C GLU A 150 -23.77 -14.68 19.50
N SER A 151 -24.72 -13.89 19.02
CA SER A 151 -26.06 -13.82 19.63
C SER A 151 -26.81 -15.14 19.58
N GLY A 152 -26.50 -16.02 18.63
CA GLY A 152 -27.20 -17.30 18.40
C GLY A 152 -28.68 -17.20 18.02
N THR A 153 -29.22 -15.99 17.85
CA THR A 153 -30.65 -15.74 17.58
C THR A 153 -30.92 -15.12 16.21
N PHE A 154 -29.87 -14.63 15.55
CA PHE A 154 -30.00 -14.02 14.24
C PHE A 154 -30.22 -15.07 13.14
N THR A 155 -31.17 -14.80 12.24
CA THR A 155 -31.39 -15.55 11.00
C THR A 155 -31.00 -14.65 9.83
N PRO A 156 -30.05 -15.05 8.97
CA PRO A 156 -29.63 -14.22 7.84
C PRO A 156 -30.75 -14.10 6.80
N GLU A 157 -30.73 -13.00 6.05
CA GLU A 157 -31.79 -12.66 5.09
C GLU A 157 -31.51 -13.35 3.75
N PRO A 158 -32.44 -14.17 3.22
CA PRO A 158 -32.28 -14.74 1.88
C PRO A 158 -32.16 -13.66 0.82
N LEU A 159 -31.34 -13.89 -0.20
CA LEU A 159 -31.23 -12.99 -1.34
C LEU A 159 -32.53 -13.02 -2.16
N ASP A 160 -33.24 -11.89 -2.19
CA ASP A 160 -34.48 -11.70 -2.94
C ASP A 160 -34.39 -10.50 -3.89
N TYR A 161 -34.28 -10.76 -5.19
CA TYR A 161 -34.24 -9.72 -6.22
C TYR A 161 -35.55 -8.94 -6.39
N GLN A 162 -36.66 -9.38 -5.76
CA GLN A 162 -37.91 -8.62 -5.74
C GLN A 162 -37.90 -7.52 -4.67
N ASN A 163 -36.98 -7.58 -3.70
CA ASN A 163 -36.84 -6.58 -2.66
C ASN A 163 -36.24 -5.29 -3.24
N PRO A 164 -36.90 -4.12 -3.12
CA PRO A 164 -36.38 -2.84 -3.63
C PRO A 164 -35.04 -2.40 -3.04
N ALA A 165 -34.64 -2.94 -1.88
CA ALA A 165 -33.33 -2.70 -1.27
C ALA A 165 -32.18 -3.43 -1.99
N VAL A 166 -32.49 -4.41 -2.84
CA VAL A 166 -31.52 -5.18 -3.63
C VAL A 166 -31.28 -4.45 -4.94
N LYS A 167 -30.16 -3.73 -5.03
CA LYS A 167 -29.77 -2.95 -6.21
C LYS A 167 -28.80 -3.68 -7.13
N GLY A 168 -28.02 -4.62 -6.59
CA GLY A 168 -27.02 -5.35 -7.35
C GLY A 168 -27.61 -6.40 -8.28
N ARG A 169 -26.76 -6.99 -9.12
CA ARG A 169 -27.12 -8.05 -10.06
C ARG A 169 -25.96 -9.01 -10.27
N LEU A 170 -26.21 -10.10 -11.00
CA LEU A 170 -25.13 -10.96 -11.46
C LEU A 170 -24.34 -10.28 -12.57
N HIS A 171 -23.03 -10.13 -12.34
CA HIS A 171 -22.07 -9.65 -13.33
C HIS A 171 -21.23 -10.79 -13.90
N MET A 172 -21.03 -10.77 -15.22
CA MET A 172 -20.07 -11.65 -15.88
C MET A 172 -18.62 -11.19 -15.57
N PRO A 173 -17.63 -12.08 -15.57
CA PRO A 173 -16.23 -11.66 -15.44
C PRO A 173 -15.84 -10.66 -16.53
N VAL A 174 -15.22 -9.54 -16.14
CA VAL A 174 -14.77 -8.50 -17.08
C VAL A 174 -13.66 -9.05 -17.97
N LYS A 175 -13.85 -8.98 -19.28
CA LYS A 175 -12.89 -9.42 -20.30
C LYS A 175 -11.88 -8.32 -20.59
N THR A 176 -10.76 -8.68 -21.23
CA THR A 176 -9.78 -7.67 -21.70
C THR A 176 -10.43 -6.67 -22.64
N LYS A 177 -11.25 -7.16 -23.58
CA LYS A 177 -11.93 -6.34 -24.60
C LYS A 177 -12.87 -5.29 -24.01
N ASP A 178 -13.48 -5.58 -22.85
CA ASP A 178 -14.38 -4.64 -22.17
C ASP A 178 -13.61 -3.40 -21.66
N ARG A 179 -12.27 -3.47 -21.59
CA ARG A 179 -11.40 -2.38 -21.15
C ARG A 179 -10.55 -1.77 -22.27
N ASP A 180 -10.78 -2.16 -23.53
CA ASP A 180 -9.99 -1.64 -24.66
C ASP A 180 -10.10 -0.11 -24.72
N ILE A 181 -8.97 0.56 -24.92
CA ILE A 181 -8.90 2.02 -25.03
C ILE A 181 -8.92 2.39 -26.52
N ASP A 182 -9.91 3.17 -26.94
CA ASP A 182 -9.77 4.03 -28.10
C ASP A 182 -9.25 5.39 -27.62
N TRP A 183 -8.05 5.77 -28.06
CA TRP A 183 -7.41 7.00 -27.64
C TRP A 183 -8.14 8.27 -28.11
N ASN A 184 -9.08 8.15 -29.06
CA ASN A 184 -9.97 9.25 -29.47
C ASN A 184 -11.11 9.50 -28.47
N GLU A 185 -11.32 8.62 -27.48
CA GLU A 185 -12.26 8.86 -26.40
C GLU A 185 -11.82 10.04 -25.53
N ASN A 186 -12.79 10.60 -24.79
CA ASN A 186 -12.49 11.62 -23.79
C ASN A 186 -11.62 11.06 -22.65
N THR A 187 -10.92 11.96 -21.98
CA THR A 187 -9.97 11.65 -20.91
C THR A 187 -10.60 10.87 -19.77
N ASP A 188 -11.84 11.21 -19.39
CA ASP A 188 -12.51 10.58 -18.26
C ASP A 188 -12.92 9.13 -18.54
N SER A 189 -13.32 8.80 -19.79
CA SER A 189 -13.58 7.42 -20.22
C SER A 189 -12.32 6.55 -20.12
N ILE A 190 -11.19 7.06 -20.62
CA ILE A 190 -9.90 6.36 -20.58
C ILE A 190 -9.44 6.19 -19.13
N LEU A 191 -9.56 7.24 -18.30
CA LEU A 191 -9.26 7.17 -16.87
C LEU A 191 -10.08 6.09 -16.17
N ARG A 192 -11.40 5.99 -16.42
CA ARG A 192 -12.25 4.96 -15.83
C ARG A 192 -11.78 3.55 -16.17
N LYS A 193 -11.45 3.29 -17.44
CA LYS A 193 -10.93 1.98 -17.88
C LYS A 193 -9.65 1.61 -17.14
N ILE A 194 -8.69 2.54 -17.02
CA ILE A 194 -7.43 2.28 -16.31
C ILE A 194 -7.66 2.13 -14.81
N ARG A 195 -8.48 2.99 -14.20
CA ARG A 195 -8.83 2.94 -12.76
C ARG A 195 -9.53 1.63 -12.37
N ALA A 196 -10.46 1.14 -13.20
CA ALA A 196 -11.12 -0.15 -12.98
C ALA A 196 -10.15 -1.34 -13.01
N ALA A 197 -9.04 -1.21 -13.74
CA ALA A 197 -8.01 -2.24 -13.89
C ALA A 197 -6.80 -2.05 -12.95
N ASP A 198 -6.77 -1.00 -12.12
CA ASP A 198 -5.68 -0.73 -11.18
C ASP A 198 -6.03 -1.27 -9.78
N SER A 199 -5.27 -2.16 -9.17
CA SER A 199 -3.86 -2.49 -9.47
C SER A 199 -3.68 -3.79 -10.26
N ALA A 200 -4.78 -4.43 -10.63
CA ALA A 200 -4.85 -5.61 -11.49
C ALA A 200 -6.21 -5.67 -12.22
N PRO A 201 -6.27 -6.13 -13.48
CA PRO A 201 -5.17 -6.73 -14.25
C PRO A 201 -4.31 -5.72 -15.04
N GLY A 202 -4.69 -4.44 -15.09
CA GLY A 202 -4.18 -3.43 -16.01
C GLY A 202 -4.83 -3.50 -17.39
N VAL A 203 -4.94 -2.36 -18.06
CA VAL A 203 -5.54 -2.24 -19.40
C VAL A 203 -4.51 -2.54 -20.46
N LEU A 204 -4.81 -3.43 -21.41
CA LEU A 204 -3.90 -3.75 -22.51
C LEU A 204 -3.85 -2.60 -23.51
N ASP A 205 -2.65 -2.27 -23.97
CA ASP A 205 -2.42 -1.28 -25.01
C ASP A 205 -1.12 -1.57 -25.76
N GLU A 206 -0.89 -0.88 -26.88
CA GLU A 206 0.35 -0.93 -27.65
C GLU A 206 1.03 0.45 -27.69
N ILE A 207 2.24 0.54 -27.14
CA ILE A 207 3.00 1.78 -27.05
C ILE A 207 4.34 1.60 -27.76
N ALA A 208 4.58 2.37 -28.82
CA ALA A 208 5.82 2.32 -29.59
C ALA A 208 6.21 0.89 -30.03
N GLY A 209 5.21 0.09 -30.43
CA GLY A 209 5.35 -1.31 -30.87
C GLY A 209 5.44 -2.34 -29.74
N GLU A 210 5.30 -1.93 -28.47
CA GLU A 210 5.28 -2.86 -27.33
C GLU A 210 3.88 -3.03 -26.77
N LYS A 211 3.45 -4.29 -26.63
CA LYS A 211 2.23 -4.62 -25.89
C LYS A 211 2.49 -4.51 -24.40
N VAL A 212 1.76 -3.62 -23.74
CA VAL A 212 1.91 -3.31 -22.33
C VAL A 212 0.56 -3.25 -21.65
N ARG A 213 0.56 -3.31 -20.31
CA ARG A 213 -0.61 -3.02 -19.49
C ARG A 213 -0.41 -1.74 -18.69
N LEU A 214 -1.42 -0.88 -18.71
CA LEU A 214 -1.39 0.46 -18.12
C LEU A 214 -1.88 0.47 -16.67
N PHE A 215 -1.24 1.28 -15.82
CA PHE A 215 -1.56 1.48 -14.40
C PHE A 215 -1.23 2.91 -13.93
N GLY A 216 -1.80 3.31 -12.79
CA GLY A 216 -1.50 4.57 -12.12
C GLY A 216 -1.83 5.78 -12.99
N ALA A 217 -3.11 5.91 -13.38
CA ALA A 217 -3.54 6.97 -14.27
C ALA A 217 -3.94 8.25 -13.54
N HIS A 218 -3.45 9.41 -14.01
CA HIS A 218 -3.79 10.73 -13.48
C HIS A 218 -4.24 11.66 -14.61
N LYS A 219 -5.25 12.49 -14.35
CA LYS A 219 -5.76 13.47 -15.32
C LYS A 219 -4.72 14.56 -15.59
N GLU A 220 -4.61 15.01 -16.83
CA GLU A 220 -3.83 16.18 -17.23
C GLU A 220 -4.75 17.25 -17.83
N GLY A 221 -4.69 18.46 -17.29
CA GLY A 221 -5.62 19.55 -17.59
C GLY A 221 -5.09 20.61 -18.57
N ALA A 222 -3.77 20.67 -18.81
CA ALA A 222 -3.16 21.68 -19.66
C ALA A 222 -2.56 21.09 -20.95
N LEU A 223 -1.91 19.93 -20.87
CA LEU A 223 -1.22 19.36 -22.04
C LEU A 223 -2.19 18.71 -23.02
N LYS A 224 -1.93 18.91 -24.31
CA LYS A 224 -2.70 18.35 -25.42
C LYS A 224 -1.76 17.89 -26.54
N GLY A 225 -2.25 17.00 -27.38
CA GLY A 225 -1.54 16.49 -28.56
C GLY A 225 -2.45 15.60 -29.39
N GLU A 226 -1.87 14.90 -30.36
CA GLU A 226 -2.61 13.94 -31.17
C GLU A 226 -3.01 12.71 -30.33
N PRO A 227 -4.29 12.27 -30.35
CA PRO A 227 -4.76 11.11 -29.58
C PRO A 227 -3.82 9.90 -29.65
N GLY A 228 -3.41 9.42 -28.48
CA GLY A 228 -2.50 8.29 -28.31
C GLY A 228 -1.01 8.63 -28.38
N ALA A 229 -0.62 9.84 -28.81
CA ALA A 229 0.78 10.25 -28.80
C ALA A 229 1.31 10.42 -27.37
N ILE A 230 2.58 10.08 -27.15
CA ILE A 230 3.30 10.42 -25.91
C ILE A 230 3.78 11.87 -26.05
N ILE A 231 3.27 12.76 -25.20
CA ILE A 231 3.52 14.21 -25.28
C ILE A 231 4.81 14.56 -24.54
N VAL A 232 4.91 14.12 -23.28
CA VAL A 232 6.00 14.40 -22.34
C VAL A 232 6.20 13.21 -21.41
N LYS A 233 7.31 13.21 -20.67
CA LYS A 233 7.55 12.36 -19.50
C LYS A 233 7.82 13.20 -18.26
N ARG A 234 7.56 12.64 -17.08
CA ARG A 234 7.80 13.26 -15.77
C ARG A 234 8.01 12.18 -14.73
N ASP A 235 9.12 12.22 -14.00
CA ASP A 235 9.33 11.39 -12.79
C ASP A 235 9.05 9.89 -13.04
N GLY A 236 9.47 9.37 -14.19
CA GLY A 236 9.22 7.97 -14.57
C GLY A 236 7.85 7.66 -15.19
N ALA A 237 6.93 8.62 -15.22
CA ALA A 237 5.64 8.54 -15.90
C ALA A 237 5.69 9.07 -17.34
N ILE A 238 4.71 8.69 -18.15
CA ILE A 238 4.47 9.23 -19.49
C ILE A 238 3.10 9.92 -19.55
N CYS A 239 3.00 11.04 -20.28
CA CYS A 239 1.73 11.70 -20.55
C CYS A 239 1.28 11.38 -21.98
N ARG A 240 0.06 10.87 -22.14
CA ARG A 240 -0.52 10.53 -23.45
C ARG A 240 -1.74 11.38 -23.75
N ALA A 241 -1.79 11.91 -24.96
CA ALA A 241 -2.94 12.66 -25.46
C ALA A 241 -4.17 11.76 -25.60
N THR A 242 -5.33 12.32 -25.32
CA THR A 242 -6.66 11.71 -25.48
C THR A 242 -7.47 12.55 -26.48
N GLY A 243 -8.73 12.20 -26.74
CA GLY A 243 -9.59 12.94 -27.66
C GLY A 243 -9.85 14.40 -27.27
N ASP A 244 -9.77 14.73 -25.98
CA ASP A 244 -10.08 16.07 -25.44
C ASP A 244 -8.98 16.69 -24.55
N GLY A 245 -7.93 15.93 -24.21
CA GLY A 245 -6.91 16.33 -23.24
C GLY A 245 -5.72 15.37 -23.22
N ALA A 246 -5.33 14.96 -22.01
CA ALA A 246 -4.26 13.99 -21.81
C ALA A 246 -4.41 13.23 -20.47
N VAL A 247 -3.70 12.11 -20.37
CA VAL A 247 -3.62 11.27 -19.17
C VAL A 247 -2.16 10.89 -18.90
N TRP A 248 -1.74 11.04 -17.65
CA TRP A 248 -0.48 10.50 -17.15
C TRP A 248 -0.64 9.03 -16.83
N ILE A 249 0.31 8.20 -17.23
CA ILE A 249 0.42 6.78 -16.91
C ILE A 249 1.76 6.58 -16.20
N THR A 250 1.70 6.24 -14.91
CA THR A 250 2.93 6.14 -14.11
C THR A 250 3.60 4.79 -14.26
N HIS A 251 2.83 3.72 -14.48
CA HIS A 251 3.36 2.35 -14.47
C HIS A 251 2.88 1.50 -15.64
N LEU A 252 3.77 0.64 -16.14
CA LEU A 252 3.54 -0.32 -17.20
C LEU A 252 3.93 -1.74 -16.81
N ARG A 253 3.44 -2.72 -17.58
CA ARG A 253 3.83 -4.13 -17.50
C ARG A 253 3.77 -4.80 -18.88
N GLN A 254 4.87 -5.34 -19.38
CA GLN A 254 4.98 -5.92 -20.74
C GLN A 254 4.30 -7.30 -20.91
N HIS A 255 4.25 -8.13 -19.86
CA HIS A 255 3.70 -9.50 -19.94
C HIS A 255 2.70 -9.79 -18.83
N PRO A 256 1.74 -10.73 -19.02
CA PRO A 256 0.81 -11.13 -17.95
C PRO A 256 1.51 -11.55 -16.65
N ASN A 257 2.67 -12.21 -16.77
CA ASN A 257 3.53 -12.66 -15.66
C ASN A 257 4.70 -11.70 -15.39
N GLY A 258 4.77 -10.58 -16.11
CA GLY A 258 5.78 -9.55 -15.89
C GLY A 258 5.52 -8.76 -14.61
N ILE A 259 6.48 -7.92 -14.27
CA ILE A 259 6.44 -7.09 -13.07
C ILE A 259 6.01 -5.67 -13.45
N LYS A 260 5.39 -4.96 -12.51
CA LYS A 260 4.95 -3.57 -12.75
C LYS A 260 6.11 -2.63 -12.48
N LEU A 261 6.41 -1.73 -13.41
CA LEU A 261 7.54 -0.79 -13.34
C LEU A 261 7.10 0.61 -13.76
N PRO A 262 7.81 1.67 -13.35
CA PRO A 262 7.65 3.00 -13.93
C PRO A 262 7.63 2.95 -15.47
N ALA A 263 6.70 3.67 -16.08
CA ALA A 263 6.46 3.63 -17.51
C ALA A 263 7.72 3.96 -18.32
N ALA A 264 8.51 4.92 -17.85
CA ALA A 264 9.75 5.31 -18.50
C ALA A 264 10.83 4.23 -18.45
N LEU A 265 10.90 3.43 -17.39
CA LEU A 265 11.83 2.30 -17.31
C LEU A 265 11.44 1.20 -18.29
N VAL A 266 10.15 0.91 -18.45
CA VAL A 266 9.66 -0.09 -19.40
C VAL A 266 9.98 0.30 -20.85
N LEU A 267 9.72 1.57 -21.22
CA LEU A 267 9.89 2.04 -22.60
C LEU A 267 11.34 2.39 -22.92
N GLY A 268 12.15 2.74 -21.92
CA GLY A 268 13.58 2.99 -22.02
C GLY A 268 13.95 3.90 -23.19
N ASP A 269 14.79 3.37 -24.09
CA ASP A 269 15.32 4.07 -25.27
C ASP A 269 14.24 4.63 -26.21
N LYS A 270 13.01 4.09 -26.17
CA LYS A 270 11.89 4.60 -26.99
C LYS A 270 11.46 6.01 -26.58
N LEU A 271 11.81 6.45 -25.37
CA LEU A 271 11.52 7.80 -24.86
C LEU A 271 12.66 8.80 -25.05
N LYS A 272 13.72 8.46 -25.82
CA LYS A 272 14.87 9.38 -26.05
C LYS A 272 14.46 10.73 -26.63
N LYS A 273 13.44 10.76 -27.49
CA LYS A 273 12.92 11.98 -28.13
C LYS A 273 11.75 12.62 -27.39
N VAL A 274 11.26 11.99 -26.33
CA VAL A 274 10.13 12.52 -25.54
C VAL A 274 10.69 13.51 -24.51
N PRO A 275 10.21 14.78 -24.52
CA PRO A 275 10.71 15.80 -23.60
C PRO A 275 10.32 15.52 -22.15
N GLU A 276 11.20 15.87 -21.22
CA GLU A 276 10.93 15.87 -19.78
C GLU A 276 10.17 17.15 -19.41
N SER A 277 9.05 17.02 -18.71
CA SER A 277 8.27 18.14 -18.16
C SER A 277 8.48 18.18 -16.66
N CYS A 278 9.61 18.74 -16.22
CA CYS A 278 9.92 18.85 -14.79
C CYS A 278 8.99 19.85 -14.10
N LEU A 279 8.56 19.53 -12.87
CA LEU A 279 7.88 20.47 -11.98
C LEU A 279 8.66 20.60 -10.67
N SER A 280 8.78 21.82 -10.15
CA SER A 280 9.28 22.01 -8.79
C SER A 280 8.26 21.49 -7.78
N PRO A 281 8.68 20.79 -6.71
CA PRO A 281 7.80 20.49 -5.59
C PRO A 281 7.21 21.75 -4.91
N PHE A 282 7.87 22.91 -5.05
CA PHE A 282 7.55 24.14 -4.32
C PHE A 282 6.71 25.16 -5.10
N ASP A 283 6.51 24.95 -6.40
CA ASP A 283 5.63 25.82 -7.18
C ASP A 283 4.16 25.46 -6.91
N ASP A 284 3.29 26.46 -7.03
CA ASP A 284 1.86 26.29 -6.82
C ASP A 284 1.18 25.76 -8.09
N TYR A 285 0.82 24.48 -8.05
CA TYR A 285 -0.01 23.83 -9.07
C TYR A 285 -1.40 23.48 -8.54
N ARG A 286 -1.84 24.08 -7.42
CA ARG A 286 -3.19 23.84 -6.89
C ARG A 286 -4.22 24.31 -7.91
N GLY A 287 -5.21 23.46 -8.18
CA GLY A 287 -6.25 23.71 -9.19
C GLY A 287 -5.88 23.28 -10.61
N LEU A 288 -4.62 22.89 -10.88
CA LEU A 288 -4.25 22.25 -12.14
C LEU A 288 -4.25 20.72 -11.96
N ALA A 289 -5.09 20.03 -12.73
CA ALA A 289 -5.01 18.58 -12.82
C ALA A 289 -3.71 18.19 -13.55
N THR A 290 -2.73 17.67 -12.82
CA THR A 290 -1.48 17.15 -13.39
C THR A 290 -0.86 16.12 -12.44
N PHE A 291 0.05 15.30 -12.94
CA PHE A 291 0.75 14.30 -12.12
C PHE A 291 1.94 14.90 -11.37
N ARG A 292 2.00 14.66 -10.06
CA ARG A 292 3.12 15.02 -9.18
C ARG A 292 3.28 13.91 -8.15
N GLU A 293 4.50 13.41 -7.99
CA GLU A 293 4.78 12.48 -6.88
C GLU A 293 5.09 13.23 -5.59
N ILE A 294 5.80 14.36 -5.68
CA ILE A 294 6.25 15.15 -4.52
C ILE A 294 5.75 16.59 -4.67
N TRP A 295 5.17 17.13 -3.61
CA TRP A 295 4.82 18.54 -3.54
C TRP A 295 4.90 19.09 -2.13
N TYR A 296 5.07 20.40 -2.04
CA TYR A 296 5.16 21.14 -0.80
C TYR A 296 4.11 22.25 -0.78
N GLU A 297 3.39 22.38 0.34
CA GLU A 297 2.45 23.47 0.58
C GLU A 297 2.72 24.12 1.94
N GLU A 298 2.52 25.43 2.05
CA GLU A 298 2.63 26.17 3.32
C GLU A 298 1.26 26.64 3.79
N CYS A 299 0.98 26.47 5.08
CA CYS A 299 -0.14 27.11 5.76
C CYS A 299 0.36 27.73 7.06
N GLY A 300 0.38 29.06 7.13
CA GLY A 300 0.90 29.79 8.29
C GLY A 300 2.38 29.48 8.52
N LYS A 301 2.71 28.85 9.67
CA LYS A 301 4.07 28.44 10.03
C LYS A 301 4.30 26.93 9.90
N VAL A 302 3.47 26.24 9.11
CA VAL A 302 3.58 24.81 8.85
C VAL A 302 3.83 24.58 7.36
N GLY A 303 4.84 23.77 7.05
CA GLY A 303 5.07 23.23 5.72
C GLY A 303 4.63 21.77 5.63
N TYR A 304 3.86 21.41 4.62
CA TYR A 304 3.40 20.04 4.39
C TYR A 304 4.13 19.50 3.16
N LEU A 305 4.98 18.50 3.37
CA LEU A 305 5.72 17.80 2.34
C LEU A 305 5.01 16.48 2.02
N HIS A 306 4.41 16.42 0.85
CA HIS A 306 3.68 15.28 0.34
C HIS A 306 4.54 14.44 -0.60
N PHE A 307 4.36 13.12 -0.54
CA PHE A 307 5.04 12.15 -1.39
C PHE A 307 4.14 10.93 -1.63
N ASP A 308 3.44 10.92 -2.77
CA ASP A 308 2.47 9.89 -3.13
C ASP A 308 3.06 8.91 -4.16
N PHE A 309 4.00 8.09 -3.69
CA PHE A 309 4.63 7.08 -4.54
C PHE A 309 3.69 5.89 -4.75
N TYR A 310 3.65 5.36 -5.98
CA TYR A 310 2.75 4.27 -6.34
C TYR A 310 2.96 3.02 -5.46
N ASN A 311 1.89 2.55 -4.81
CA ASN A 311 1.92 1.50 -3.77
C ASN A 311 2.83 1.81 -2.56
N GLY A 312 3.21 3.07 -2.33
CA GLY A 312 4.16 3.49 -1.30
C GLY A 312 5.56 2.90 -1.47
N ALA A 313 5.89 2.34 -2.64
CA ALA A 313 7.19 1.77 -2.93
C ALA A 313 8.14 2.89 -3.38
N MET A 314 9.33 2.94 -2.80
CA MET A 314 10.30 4.02 -2.94
C MET A 314 11.56 3.49 -3.64
N SER A 315 11.81 3.97 -4.86
CA SER A 315 13.05 3.72 -5.59
C SER A 315 14.18 4.59 -5.04
N THR A 316 15.42 4.25 -5.42
CA THR A 316 16.62 5.05 -5.09
C THR A 316 16.43 6.53 -5.47
N ASP A 317 15.93 6.80 -6.69
CA ASP A 317 15.65 8.15 -7.19
C ASP A 317 14.55 8.87 -6.38
N GLN A 318 13.46 8.17 -6.04
CA GLN A 318 12.38 8.74 -5.23
C GLN A 318 12.87 9.12 -3.82
N CYS A 319 13.71 8.28 -3.19
CA CYS A 319 14.36 8.61 -1.92
C CYS A 319 15.22 9.88 -2.02
N TRP A 320 16.03 10.01 -3.08
CA TRP A 320 16.84 11.20 -3.30
C TRP A 320 16.00 12.46 -3.55
N ARG A 321 15.00 12.40 -4.44
CA ARG A 321 14.11 13.55 -4.70
C ARG A 321 13.37 13.99 -3.45
N LEU A 322 12.91 13.05 -2.61
CA LEU A 322 12.27 13.38 -1.34
C LEU A 322 13.25 13.98 -0.34
N GLN A 323 14.49 13.48 -0.27
CA GLN A 323 15.53 14.07 0.56
C GLN A 323 15.83 15.51 0.13
N GLN A 324 15.97 15.76 -1.18
CA GLN A 324 16.20 17.11 -1.71
C GLN A 324 15.02 18.05 -1.41
N ALA A 325 13.78 17.56 -1.56
CA ALA A 325 12.60 18.33 -1.19
C ALA A 325 12.58 18.66 0.32
N LEU A 326 12.98 17.74 1.19
CA LEU A 326 13.11 17.99 2.62
C LEU A 326 14.19 19.04 2.94
N ILE A 327 15.36 18.95 2.29
CA ILE A 327 16.44 19.93 2.44
C ILE A 327 15.95 21.34 2.07
N LEU A 328 15.21 21.47 0.98
CA LEU A 328 14.62 22.74 0.56
C LEU A 328 13.50 23.21 1.49
N ALA A 329 12.68 22.29 2.02
CA ALA A 329 11.63 22.61 2.99
C ALA A 329 12.23 23.17 4.29
N LYS A 330 13.39 22.66 4.73
CA LYS A 330 14.14 23.16 5.90
C LYS A 330 14.69 24.58 5.74
N GLN A 331 14.69 25.13 4.53
CA GLN A 331 15.11 26.51 4.26
C GLN A 331 13.95 27.51 4.34
N LYS A 332 12.71 27.03 4.50
CA LYS A 332 11.52 27.88 4.63
C LYS A 332 11.42 28.48 6.02
N GLU A 333 10.62 29.54 6.16
CA GLU A 333 10.41 30.23 7.44
C GLU A 333 9.38 29.52 8.36
N THR A 334 8.90 28.35 7.95
CA THR A 334 8.02 27.52 8.75
C THR A 334 8.74 27.05 10.03
N LYS A 335 7.98 26.54 10.98
CA LYS A 335 8.49 25.98 12.24
C LYS A 335 8.22 24.50 12.37
N VAL A 336 7.24 24.01 11.61
CA VAL A 336 6.84 22.61 11.56
C VAL A 336 6.92 22.13 10.12
N ILE A 337 7.46 20.93 9.91
CA ILE A 337 7.36 20.19 8.65
C ILE A 337 6.53 18.94 8.89
N VAL A 338 5.48 18.75 8.11
CA VAL A 338 4.63 17.56 8.15
C VAL A 338 4.93 16.67 6.94
N LEU A 339 5.36 15.44 7.17
CA LEU A 339 5.57 14.40 6.18
C LEU A 339 4.25 13.68 5.92
N MET A 340 3.61 13.99 4.79
CA MET A 340 2.23 13.57 4.52
C MET A 340 2.13 12.18 3.88
N GLY A 341 3.14 11.75 3.12
CA GLY A 341 3.11 10.48 2.38
C GLY A 341 1.89 10.30 1.47
N GLY A 342 1.67 9.07 1.02
CA GLY A 342 0.51 8.71 0.20
C GLY A 342 -0.76 8.45 1.03
N ALA A 343 -1.91 8.79 0.46
CA ALA A 343 -3.22 8.60 1.10
C ALA A 343 -3.61 7.11 1.23
N ASP A 344 -3.28 6.30 0.21
CA ASP A 344 -3.55 4.86 0.20
C ASP A 344 -2.53 4.08 1.04
N ILE A 345 -1.26 4.43 0.88
CA ILE A 345 -0.11 3.83 1.55
C ILE A 345 0.86 4.97 1.84
N TRP A 346 1.19 5.18 3.11
CA TRP A 346 2.11 6.24 3.50
C TRP A 346 3.52 5.94 2.97
N SER A 347 4.02 4.74 3.27
CA SER A 347 5.23 4.17 2.65
C SER A 347 5.36 2.68 2.98
N ASN A 348 5.78 1.87 2.00
CA ASN A 348 6.24 0.50 2.19
C ASN A 348 7.78 0.39 2.19
N GLY A 349 8.49 1.51 2.07
CA GLY A 349 9.93 1.54 1.86
C GLY A 349 10.29 0.98 0.50
N ILE A 350 11.09 -0.09 0.49
CA ILE A 350 11.84 -0.59 -0.66
C ILE A 350 11.01 -0.89 -1.93
N HIS A 351 11.42 -0.34 -3.07
CA HIS A 351 10.80 -0.62 -4.37
C HIS A 351 11.32 -1.92 -5.00
N LEU A 352 10.87 -3.05 -4.47
CA LEU A 352 11.30 -4.39 -4.89
C LEU A 352 11.20 -4.67 -6.38
N ASN A 353 10.21 -4.10 -7.09
CA ASN A 353 10.10 -4.31 -8.54
C ASN A 353 11.23 -3.60 -9.33
N VAL A 354 11.65 -2.40 -8.92
CA VAL A 354 12.74 -1.67 -9.59
C VAL A 354 14.05 -2.39 -9.34
N ILE A 355 14.27 -2.86 -8.11
CA ILE A 355 15.39 -3.73 -7.75
C ILE A 355 15.41 -5.01 -8.59
N GLU A 356 14.27 -5.69 -8.71
CA GLU A 356 14.17 -6.93 -9.50
C GLU A 356 14.47 -6.71 -10.99
N HIS A 357 14.18 -5.51 -11.50
CA HIS A 357 14.45 -5.14 -12.89
C HIS A 357 15.90 -4.70 -13.13
N ALA A 358 16.61 -4.25 -12.10
CA ALA A 358 17.96 -3.73 -12.23
C ALA A 358 18.94 -4.79 -12.75
N ALA A 359 19.99 -4.34 -13.46
CA ALA A 359 21.03 -5.23 -13.97
C ALA A 359 21.75 -6.00 -12.84
N SER A 360 21.89 -5.38 -11.67
CA SER A 360 22.32 -6.03 -10.43
C SER A 360 21.31 -5.71 -9.33
N PRO A 361 20.37 -6.62 -9.04
CA PRO A 361 19.41 -6.44 -7.95
C PRO A 361 20.08 -6.29 -6.57
N ALA A 362 21.23 -6.92 -6.35
CA ALA A 362 22.00 -6.73 -5.12
C ALA A 362 22.52 -5.29 -4.99
N GLN A 363 23.11 -4.76 -6.07
CA GLN A 363 23.59 -3.38 -6.08
C GLN A 363 22.46 -2.36 -5.97
N GLU A 364 21.36 -2.53 -6.71
CA GLU A 364 20.20 -1.61 -6.57
C GLU A 364 19.57 -1.69 -5.17
N SER A 365 19.59 -2.86 -4.52
CA SER A 365 19.16 -2.97 -3.11
C SER A 365 20.07 -2.15 -2.17
N TRP A 366 21.38 -2.18 -2.42
CA TRP A 366 22.36 -1.40 -1.67
C TRP A 366 22.22 0.10 -1.90
N ASP A 367 22.09 0.52 -3.14
CA ASP A 367 21.94 1.93 -3.50
C ASP A 367 20.63 2.49 -2.92
N TYR A 368 19.54 1.71 -2.99
CA TYR A 368 18.29 2.05 -2.34
C TYR A 368 18.44 2.22 -0.82
N ILE A 369 19.04 1.25 -0.11
CA ILE A 369 19.06 1.33 1.37
C ILE A 369 19.94 2.49 1.84
N VAL A 370 21.02 2.78 1.11
CA VAL A 370 21.87 3.96 1.35
C VAL A 370 21.08 5.25 1.10
N ALA A 371 20.29 5.32 0.04
CA ALA A 371 19.43 6.47 -0.26
C ALA A 371 18.33 6.66 0.80
N MET A 372 17.68 5.59 1.24
CA MET A 372 16.67 5.63 2.29
C MET A 372 17.28 6.07 3.63
N ASP A 373 18.43 5.50 4.04
CA ASP A 373 19.13 5.93 5.25
C ASP A 373 19.50 7.42 5.19
N ASN A 374 19.93 7.92 4.02
CA ASN A 374 20.23 9.36 3.87
C ASN A 374 18.99 10.23 4.09
N LEU A 375 17.84 9.82 3.55
CA LEU A 375 16.56 10.50 3.81
C LEU A 375 16.17 10.44 5.28
N VAL A 376 16.24 9.27 5.92
CA VAL A 376 15.90 9.08 7.33
C VAL A 376 16.82 9.92 8.22
N ARG A 377 18.13 9.91 7.95
CA ARG A 377 19.10 10.75 8.66
C ARG A 377 18.78 12.24 8.51
N GLU A 378 18.42 12.69 7.31
CA GLU A 378 18.05 14.09 7.06
C GLU A 378 16.88 14.53 7.95
N ILE A 379 15.92 13.63 8.20
CA ILE A 379 14.80 13.87 9.12
C ILE A 379 15.29 13.93 10.58
N ILE A 380 16.09 12.94 11.02
CA ILE A 380 16.64 12.89 12.39
C ILE A 380 17.47 14.14 12.71
N ASP A 381 18.33 14.55 11.77
CA ASP A 381 19.24 15.69 11.90
C ASP A 381 18.54 17.04 11.67
N THR A 382 17.22 17.07 11.44
CA THR A 382 16.46 18.31 11.32
C THR A 382 16.29 18.97 12.68
N ASP A 383 17.12 19.96 13.00
CA ASP A 383 17.06 20.69 14.27
C ASP A 383 16.43 22.09 14.18
N THR A 384 16.14 22.53 12.95
CA THR A 384 15.53 23.84 12.62
C THR A 384 14.01 23.80 12.67
N HIS A 385 13.41 22.62 12.43
CA HIS A 385 11.97 22.42 12.37
C HIS A 385 11.56 21.27 13.29
N PHE A 386 10.35 21.38 13.82
CA PHE A 386 9.68 20.27 14.46
C PHE A 386 9.01 19.41 13.38
N VAL A 387 9.29 18.12 13.34
CA VAL A 387 8.87 17.24 12.25
C VAL A 387 7.72 16.34 12.71
N VAL A 388 6.67 16.25 11.91
CA VAL A 388 5.51 15.39 12.15
C VAL A 388 5.37 14.39 11.01
N SER A 389 5.28 13.11 11.31
CA SER A 389 4.85 12.08 10.34
C SER A 389 3.32 11.95 10.41
N ALA A 390 2.63 12.24 9.30
CA ALA A 390 1.17 12.13 9.20
C ALA A 390 0.81 10.90 8.34
N MET A 391 0.66 9.75 8.98
CA MET A 391 0.42 8.46 8.33
C MET A 391 -1.04 8.32 7.88
N GLN A 392 -1.34 8.81 6.68
CA GLN A 392 -2.69 8.77 6.08
C GLN A 392 -3.14 7.35 5.69
N GLY A 393 -2.20 6.53 5.23
CA GLY A 393 -2.42 5.16 4.77
C GLY A 393 -1.49 4.16 5.44
N ASN A 394 -1.64 2.87 5.09
CA ASN A 394 -0.83 1.79 5.66
C ASN A 394 0.67 2.05 5.47
N ALA A 395 1.50 1.49 6.36
CA ALA A 395 2.94 1.51 6.21
C ALA A 395 3.58 0.17 6.54
N GLY A 396 4.64 -0.18 5.84
CA GLY A 396 5.33 -1.47 5.99
C GLY A 396 6.84 -1.35 5.87
N ALA A 397 7.55 -2.32 6.43
CA ALA A 397 9.00 -2.44 6.43
C ALA A 397 9.69 -1.09 6.74
N GLY A 398 10.64 -0.67 5.90
CA GLY A 398 11.34 0.62 6.02
C GLY A 398 10.44 1.83 5.96
N GLY A 399 9.28 1.73 5.32
CA GLY A 399 8.29 2.81 5.33
C GLY A 399 7.65 3.03 6.70
N ALA A 400 7.43 1.97 7.50
CA ALA A 400 6.94 2.15 8.87
C ALA A 400 8.03 2.68 9.82
N ILE A 401 9.29 2.30 9.60
CA ILE A 401 10.44 2.81 10.36
C ILE A 401 10.76 4.26 10.01
N LEU A 402 10.68 4.65 8.73
CA LEU A 402 10.85 6.02 8.26
C LEU A 402 10.00 7.02 9.06
N ALA A 403 8.76 6.65 9.40
CA ALA A 403 7.87 7.50 10.19
C ALA A 403 8.44 7.83 11.57
N LEU A 404 9.24 6.92 12.15
CA LEU A 404 9.80 7.05 13.50
C LEU A 404 10.87 8.13 13.64
N ALA A 405 11.42 8.60 12.52
CA ALA A 405 12.41 9.68 12.48
C ALA A 405 11.82 11.05 12.87
N ALA A 406 10.50 11.22 12.74
CA ALA A 406 9.82 12.44 13.13
C ALA A 406 9.73 12.61 14.65
N ASP A 407 9.52 13.86 15.10
CA ASP A 407 9.33 14.18 16.52
C ASP A 407 7.95 13.71 17.01
N LEU A 408 6.91 13.87 16.18
CA LEU A 408 5.57 13.33 16.42
C LEU A 408 5.08 12.47 15.26
N ILE A 409 4.25 11.48 15.57
CA ILE A 409 3.63 10.58 14.61
C ILE A 409 2.14 10.51 14.88
N PHE A 410 1.38 10.98 13.89
CA PHE A 410 -0.06 10.84 13.85
C PHE A 410 -0.42 9.81 12.79
N ALA A 411 -1.36 8.93 13.10
CA ALA A 411 -1.85 7.92 12.16
C ALA A 411 -3.36 7.97 12.00
N ARG A 412 -3.85 7.76 10.78
CA ARG A 412 -5.29 7.63 10.55
C ARG A 412 -5.80 6.36 11.22
N SER A 413 -6.95 6.44 11.90
CA SER A 413 -7.52 5.27 12.56
C SER A 413 -7.83 4.15 11.54
N GLY A 414 -7.45 2.91 11.89
CA GLY A 414 -7.72 1.71 11.08
C GLY A 414 -6.67 1.40 10.00
N ILE A 415 -5.59 2.18 9.88
CA ILE A 415 -4.45 1.79 9.04
C ILE A 415 -3.66 0.65 9.69
N MET A 416 -2.98 -0.14 8.85
CA MET A 416 -2.11 -1.24 9.29
C MET A 416 -0.63 -0.86 9.19
N LEU A 417 0.10 -1.18 10.25
CA LEU A 417 1.55 -1.00 10.36
C LEU A 417 2.25 -2.36 10.37
N ASN A 418 3.28 -2.52 9.54
CA ASN A 418 4.11 -3.72 9.48
C ASN A 418 5.60 -3.34 9.60
N PRO A 419 6.08 -2.87 10.76
CA PRO A 419 7.46 -2.41 10.98
C PRO A 419 8.45 -3.58 11.14
N HIS A 420 8.50 -4.48 10.15
CA HIS A 420 9.36 -5.66 10.16
C HIS A 420 9.78 -6.06 8.74
N TYR A 421 10.92 -6.76 8.66
CA TYR A 421 11.59 -7.10 7.39
C TYR A 421 11.85 -8.60 7.24
N LYS A 422 11.86 -9.35 8.36
CA LYS A 422 12.34 -10.74 8.42
C LYS A 422 11.59 -11.71 7.50
N LYS A 423 10.31 -11.43 7.19
CA LYS A 423 9.52 -12.20 6.21
C LYS A 423 10.02 -12.03 4.76
N MET A 424 10.83 -11.02 4.48
CA MET A 424 11.53 -10.82 3.21
C MET A 424 12.88 -11.55 3.22
N GLY A 425 12.85 -12.85 3.47
CA GLY A 425 14.05 -13.69 3.40
C GLY A 425 15.12 -13.38 4.44
N GLY A 426 14.72 -13.08 5.68
CA GLY A 426 15.66 -12.79 6.76
C GLY A 426 16.33 -11.42 6.65
N LEU A 427 15.80 -10.52 5.82
CA LEU A 427 16.29 -9.15 5.69
C LEU A 427 16.32 -8.46 7.07
N TYR A 428 17.45 -7.85 7.41
CA TYR A 428 17.69 -7.24 8.72
C TYR A 428 16.89 -5.93 8.90
N GLY A 429 16.83 -5.11 7.86
CA GLY A 429 16.29 -3.74 7.90
C GLY A 429 17.35 -2.70 8.27
N SER A 430 17.17 -1.45 7.83
CA SER A 430 18.05 -0.31 8.17
C SER A 430 17.18 0.84 8.65
N GLU A 431 17.34 2.05 8.09
CA GLU A 431 16.51 3.20 8.44
C GLU A 431 16.65 3.60 9.91
N TYR A 432 17.82 3.33 10.51
CA TYR A 432 18.12 3.63 11.92
C TYR A 432 17.15 2.95 12.88
N TRP A 433 16.55 1.81 12.51
CA TRP A 433 15.53 1.16 13.34
C TRP A 433 16.09 0.76 14.72
N THR A 434 17.37 0.40 14.82
CA THR A 434 18.02 0.03 16.09
C THR A 434 18.25 1.24 17.01
N TYR A 435 18.18 2.45 16.47
CA TYR A 435 18.18 3.71 17.20
C TYR A 435 16.75 4.19 17.49
N LEU A 436 15.87 4.22 16.48
CA LEU A 436 14.54 4.82 16.54
C LEU A 436 13.52 3.96 17.29
N LEU A 437 13.42 2.67 16.97
CA LEU A 437 12.35 1.82 17.49
C LEU A 437 12.50 1.56 19.00
N PRO A 438 13.68 1.16 19.53
CA PRO A 438 13.85 0.97 20.97
C PRO A 438 13.58 2.23 21.80
N LYS A 439 13.80 3.42 21.24
CA LYS A 439 13.49 4.69 21.93
C LYS A 439 12.01 4.92 22.14
N ARG A 440 11.18 4.42 21.23
CA ARG A 440 9.72 4.57 21.29
C ARG A 440 9.06 3.49 22.14
N VAL A 441 9.43 2.23 21.92
CA VAL A 441 8.71 1.08 22.51
C VAL A 441 9.52 0.30 23.55
N GLY A 442 10.80 0.64 23.75
CA GLY A 442 11.74 -0.13 24.55
C GLY A 442 12.34 -1.33 23.80
N SER A 443 13.57 -1.73 24.16
CA SER A 443 14.34 -2.75 23.41
C SER A 443 13.65 -4.12 23.33
N GLN A 444 12.98 -4.56 24.39
CA GLN A 444 12.29 -5.85 24.39
C GLN A 444 11.10 -5.86 23.42
N LYS A 445 10.30 -4.78 23.40
CA LYS A 445 9.16 -4.67 22.50
C LYS A 445 9.62 -4.47 21.06
N ALA A 446 10.70 -3.71 20.84
CA ALA A 446 11.32 -3.56 19.53
C ALA A 446 11.70 -4.92 18.94
N LEU A 447 12.37 -5.78 19.72
CA LEU A 447 12.71 -7.14 19.32
C LEU A 447 11.46 -7.99 19.05
N GLU A 448 10.45 -7.92 19.92
CA GLU A 448 9.21 -8.67 19.72
C GLU A 448 8.51 -8.31 18.40
N ILE A 449 8.45 -7.02 18.07
CA ILE A 449 7.85 -6.51 16.84
C ILE A 449 8.58 -7.03 15.61
N THR A 450 9.92 -6.88 15.59
CA THR A 450 10.74 -7.25 14.42
C THR A 450 10.84 -8.76 14.23
N GLU A 451 10.71 -9.54 15.31
CA GLU A 451 10.79 -11.00 15.28
C GLU A 451 9.45 -11.67 14.96
N LYS A 452 8.35 -11.26 15.60
CA LYS A 452 7.04 -11.90 15.38
C LYS A 452 6.42 -11.57 14.02
N CYS A 453 6.77 -10.41 13.45
CA CYS A 453 6.30 -10.00 12.12
C CYS A 453 4.77 -10.02 11.96
N LEU A 454 4.04 -9.61 13.00
CA LEU A 454 2.58 -9.51 12.99
C LEU A 454 2.15 -8.10 12.55
N PRO A 455 1.01 -7.96 11.84
CA PRO A 455 0.43 -6.65 11.57
C PRO A 455 0.00 -5.99 12.88
N MET A 456 0.12 -4.66 12.94
CA MET A 456 -0.23 -3.85 14.10
C MET A 456 -1.25 -2.78 13.69
N GLY A 457 -2.35 -2.68 14.44
CA GLY A 457 -3.33 -1.60 14.29
C GLY A 457 -2.90 -0.33 15.00
N THR A 458 -3.51 0.81 14.68
CA THR A 458 -3.16 2.11 15.27
C THR A 458 -3.43 2.20 16.77
N ALA A 459 -4.49 1.54 17.27
CA ALA A 459 -4.78 1.49 18.70
C ALA A 459 -3.66 0.79 19.47
N GLN A 460 -3.26 -0.39 19.02
CA GLN A 460 -2.11 -1.11 19.55
C GLN A 460 -0.82 -0.29 19.44
N ALA A 461 -0.57 0.33 18.29
CA ALA A 461 0.62 1.14 18.06
C ALA A 461 0.73 2.31 19.05
N LYS A 462 -0.37 3.00 19.34
CA LYS A 462 -0.42 4.05 20.36
C LYS A 462 -0.19 3.46 21.75
N ALA A 463 -0.86 2.38 22.10
CA ALA A 463 -0.78 1.76 23.42
C ALA A 463 0.66 1.33 23.80
N ILE A 464 1.49 0.96 22.82
CA ILE A 464 2.89 0.58 23.06
C ILE A 464 3.89 1.72 22.84
N GLY A 465 3.42 2.93 22.48
CA GLY A 465 4.27 4.10 22.22
C GLY A 465 4.92 4.13 20.83
N PHE A 466 4.52 3.27 19.88
CA PHE A 466 5.04 3.28 18.51
C PHE A 466 4.64 4.55 17.75
N ILE A 467 3.40 5.01 17.92
CA ILE A 467 2.88 6.30 17.45
C ILE A 467 2.42 7.15 18.64
N ASP A 468 2.31 8.46 18.43
CA ASP A 468 1.89 9.40 19.47
C ASP A 468 0.35 9.49 19.58
N GLU A 469 -0.35 9.50 18.44
CA GLU A 469 -1.81 9.57 18.44
C GLU A 469 -2.43 8.98 17.16
N HIS A 470 -3.67 8.52 17.23
CA HIS A 470 -4.47 8.15 16.07
C HIS A 470 -5.88 8.75 16.09
N PHE A 471 -6.34 9.21 14.94
CA PHE A 471 -7.65 9.87 14.76
C PHE A 471 -8.07 9.85 13.29
N GLY A 472 -9.24 10.42 12.98
CA GLY A 472 -9.78 10.46 11.61
C GLY A 472 -10.30 9.11 11.10
N GLN A 473 -11.53 9.10 10.60
CA GLN A 473 -12.16 7.91 10.02
C GLN A 473 -11.83 7.74 8.53
N ASN A 474 -11.50 8.85 7.86
CA ASN A 474 -11.13 8.91 6.46
C ASN A 474 -9.96 9.90 6.26
N VAL A 475 -9.39 9.94 5.06
CA VAL A 475 -8.23 10.78 4.73
C VAL A 475 -8.53 12.26 4.99
N ASP A 476 -9.70 12.76 4.60
CA ASP A 476 -10.04 14.18 4.74
C ASP A 476 -10.12 14.63 6.21
N SER A 477 -10.85 13.87 7.04
CA SER A 477 -10.95 14.13 8.49
C SER A 477 -9.60 14.04 9.19
N PHE A 478 -8.76 13.06 8.81
CA PHE A 478 -7.41 12.94 9.33
C PHE A 478 -6.54 14.14 8.95
N CYS A 479 -6.52 14.52 7.67
CA CYS A 479 -5.74 15.65 7.18
C CYS A 479 -6.20 16.98 7.77
N ALA A 480 -7.50 17.17 8.00
CA ALA A 480 -8.03 18.35 8.68
C ALA A 480 -7.49 18.47 10.11
N GLU A 481 -7.54 17.38 10.88
CA GLU A 481 -7.05 17.36 12.27
C GLU A 481 -5.52 17.44 12.36
N VAL A 482 -4.78 16.83 11.42
CA VAL A 482 -3.33 17.04 11.29
C VAL A 482 -3.00 18.51 11.07
N ARG A 483 -3.76 19.21 10.23
CA ARG A 483 -3.54 20.65 9.98
C ARG A 483 -3.75 21.48 11.24
N GLU A 484 -4.82 21.21 11.99
CA GLU A 484 -5.11 21.86 13.26
C GLU A 484 -3.98 21.64 14.28
N ARG A 485 -3.64 20.38 14.57
CA ARG A 485 -2.59 20.02 15.53
C ARG A 485 -1.21 20.53 15.13
N ALA A 486 -0.86 20.50 13.84
CA ALA A 486 0.42 21.05 13.38
C ALA A 486 0.47 22.58 13.54
N ALA A 487 -0.65 23.28 13.32
CA ALA A 487 -0.74 24.72 13.54
C ALA A 487 -0.65 25.07 15.04
N GLU A 488 -1.23 24.27 15.92
CA GLU A 488 -1.07 24.40 17.38
C GLU A 488 0.39 24.25 17.80
N VAL A 489 1.10 23.24 17.29
CA VAL A 489 2.53 23.06 17.56
C VAL A 489 3.33 24.25 17.04
N ALA A 490 3.06 24.72 15.82
CA ALA A 490 3.79 25.84 15.22
C ALA A 490 3.54 27.19 15.92
N SER A 491 2.36 27.38 16.51
CA SER A 491 1.98 28.59 17.26
C SER A 491 2.27 28.51 18.76
N SER A 492 2.64 27.33 19.26
CA SER A 492 2.95 27.12 20.67
C SER A 492 4.10 28.01 21.14
N PRO A 493 3.94 28.76 22.25
CA PRO A 493 5.05 29.49 22.88
C PRO A 493 6.24 28.59 23.25
N ALA A 494 6.00 27.28 23.38
CA ALA A 494 7.03 26.30 23.71
C ALA A 494 7.85 25.81 22.52
N ILE A 495 7.55 26.19 21.26
CA ILE A 495 8.22 25.63 20.07
C ILE A 495 9.74 25.83 20.10
N SER A 496 10.22 27.01 20.50
CA SER A 496 11.65 27.29 20.65
C SER A 496 12.31 26.41 21.73
N TRP A 497 11.57 26.12 22.81
CA TRP A 497 12.02 25.22 23.87
C TRP A 497 12.06 23.77 23.38
N LEU A 498 11.04 23.30 22.65
CA LEU A 498 10.98 21.96 22.05
C LEU A 498 12.17 21.74 21.11
N LEU A 499 12.46 22.69 20.22
CA LEU A 499 13.62 22.63 19.34
C LEU A 499 14.95 22.62 20.12
N SER A 500 15.02 23.35 21.24
CA SER A 500 16.18 23.31 22.12
C SER A 500 16.34 21.95 22.81
N GLN A 501 15.26 21.31 23.24
CA GLN A 501 15.30 19.96 23.80
C GLN A 501 15.69 18.93 22.75
N LYS A 502 15.16 19.05 21.53
CA LYS A 502 15.53 18.21 20.39
C LYS A 502 17.04 18.23 20.15
N ARG A 503 17.64 19.42 20.06
CA ARG A 503 19.11 19.60 19.92
C ARG A 503 19.87 18.96 21.08
N LYS A 504 19.46 19.24 22.31
CA LYS A 504 20.10 18.69 23.52
C LYS A 504 20.05 17.16 23.54
N ASN A 505 18.88 16.57 23.25
CA ASN A 505 18.71 15.12 23.22
C ASN A 505 19.59 14.49 22.14
N ARG A 506 19.65 15.09 20.94
CA ARG A 506 20.55 14.63 19.87
C ARG A 506 22.01 14.67 20.30
N THR A 507 22.47 15.72 20.98
CA THR A 507 23.84 15.78 21.53
C THR A 507 24.11 14.67 22.55
N VAL A 508 23.16 14.38 23.45
CA VAL A 508 23.29 13.29 24.43
C VAL A 508 23.36 11.94 23.74
N ASP A 509 22.48 11.71 22.78
CA ASP A 509 22.45 10.46 22.03
C ASP A 509 23.73 10.23 21.22
N GLU A 510 24.24 11.25 20.53
CA GLU A 510 25.51 11.18 19.81
C GLU A 510 26.69 10.83 20.73
N ALA A 511 26.65 11.30 21.99
CA ALA A 511 27.67 10.97 22.97
C ALA A 511 27.58 9.52 23.47
N ILE A 512 26.39 8.90 23.43
CA ILE A 512 26.19 7.48 23.80
C ILE A 512 26.62 6.57 22.65
N LYS A 513 26.07 6.82 21.45
CA LYS A 513 26.38 6.08 20.22
C LYS A 513 25.96 6.92 19.02
N THR A 514 26.90 7.17 18.11
CA THR A 514 26.65 8.06 16.98
C THR A 514 25.71 7.43 15.97
N LEU A 515 24.97 8.26 15.22
CA LEU A 515 24.19 7.77 14.08
C LEU A 515 25.06 7.02 13.07
N ASP A 516 26.31 7.44 12.87
CA ASP A 516 27.24 6.71 11.98
C ASP A 516 27.54 5.28 12.48
N GLN A 517 27.63 5.07 13.79
CA GLN A 517 27.81 3.74 14.36
C GLN A 517 26.56 2.87 14.18
N TYR A 518 25.37 3.41 14.49
CA TYR A 518 24.10 2.71 14.24
C TYR A 518 23.95 2.30 12.78
N ARG A 519 24.16 3.26 11.86
CA ARG A 519 24.08 3.02 10.42
C ARG A 519 25.09 1.97 9.97
N LYS A 520 26.34 2.05 10.43
CA LYS A 520 27.38 1.10 10.03
C LYS A 520 27.04 -0.33 10.43
N GLU A 521 26.48 -0.53 11.62
CA GLU A 521 26.08 -1.85 12.10
C GLU A 521 24.89 -2.40 11.29
N GLU A 522 23.84 -1.61 11.10
CA GLU A 522 22.67 -1.99 10.29
C GLU A 522 23.06 -2.30 8.85
N LEU A 523 23.85 -1.42 8.21
CA LEU A 523 24.32 -1.62 6.85
C LEU A 523 25.30 -2.79 6.70
N SER A 524 26.04 -3.16 7.76
CA SER A 524 26.86 -4.38 7.73
C SER A 524 25.99 -5.62 7.58
N CYS A 525 24.91 -5.71 8.37
CA CYS A 525 23.95 -6.81 8.26
C CYS A 525 23.22 -6.81 6.91
N MET A 526 22.80 -5.63 6.43
CA MET A 526 22.15 -5.50 5.12
C MET A 526 23.09 -5.87 3.98
N ARG A 527 24.39 -5.54 4.08
CA ARG A 527 25.39 -5.95 3.09
C ARG A 527 25.49 -7.47 3.01
N ASP A 528 25.46 -8.17 4.15
CA ASP A 528 25.44 -9.63 4.18
C ASP A 528 24.14 -10.20 3.58
N ASN A 529 22.99 -9.56 3.82
CA ASN A 529 21.72 -9.97 3.18
C ASN A 529 21.74 -9.80 1.65
N PHE A 530 22.45 -8.80 1.11
CA PHE A 530 22.47 -8.49 -0.32
C PHE A 530 23.61 -9.14 -1.10
N PHE A 531 24.75 -9.34 -0.46
CA PHE A 531 25.97 -9.81 -1.13
C PHE A 531 26.58 -11.05 -0.47
N GLY A 532 26.04 -11.51 0.66
CA GLY A 532 26.50 -12.71 1.34
C GLY A 532 26.18 -14.00 0.57
N ASN A 533 26.44 -15.13 1.21
CA ASN A 533 26.22 -16.44 0.59
C ASN A 533 24.78 -16.96 0.74
N ASP A 534 23.97 -16.34 1.61
CA ASP A 534 22.56 -16.71 1.81
C ASP A 534 21.67 -15.94 0.82
N PRO A 535 21.05 -16.60 -0.19
CA PRO A 535 20.22 -15.94 -1.19
C PRO A 535 18.78 -15.67 -0.72
N SER A 536 18.45 -15.92 0.56
CA SER A 536 17.08 -15.88 1.07
C SER A 536 16.33 -14.59 0.75
N TYR A 537 16.98 -13.43 0.89
CA TYR A 537 16.40 -12.13 0.52
C TYR A 537 16.01 -12.09 -0.97
N HIS A 538 16.91 -12.51 -1.86
CA HIS A 538 16.69 -12.48 -3.29
C HIS A 538 15.58 -13.45 -3.73
N ILE A 539 15.52 -14.65 -3.13
CA ILE A 539 14.45 -15.62 -3.36
C ILE A 539 13.10 -15.06 -2.90
N ALA A 540 13.06 -14.48 -1.69
CA ALA A 540 11.85 -13.88 -1.16
C ALA A 540 11.36 -12.70 -2.02
N ARG A 541 12.29 -11.84 -2.48
CA ARG A 541 11.99 -10.75 -3.41
C ARG A 541 11.40 -11.29 -4.72
N PHE A 542 12.05 -12.27 -5.33
CA PHE A 542 11.57 -12.89 -6.57
C PHE A 542 10.13 -13.42 -6.40
N HIS A 543 9.85 -14.17 -5.33
CA HIS A 543 8.50 -14.67 -5.05
C HIS A 543 7.49 -13.53 -4.84
N PHE A 544 7.87 -12.49 -4.11
CA PHE A 544 7.00 -11.34 -3.84
C PHE A 544 6.63 -10.60 -5.13
N VAL A 545 7.62 -10.25 -5.95
CA VAL A 545 7.45 -9.43 -7.15
C VAL A 545 6.70 -10.22 -8.24
N HIS A 546 6.99 -11.51 -8.40
CA HIS A 546 6.30 -12.40 -9.34
C HIS A 546 5.01 -13.02 -8.79
N LYS A 547 4.63 -12.71 -7.55
CA LYS A 547 3.40 -13.18 -6.88
C LYS A 547 3.30 -14.71 -6.85
N ILE A 548 4.42 -15.38 -6.63
CA ILE A 548 4.48 -16.84 -6.52
C ILE A 548 4.01 -17.23 -5.11
N SER A 549 2.91 -18.00 -5.03
CA SER A 549 2.44 -18.56 -3.76
C SER A 549 3.46 -19.58 -3.24
N CYS A 550 3.75 -19.59 -1.93
CA CYS A 550 4.62 -20.60 -1.29
C CYS A 550 4.19 -22.06 -1.52
N SER A 551 3.00 -22.31 -2.07
CA SER A 551 2.53 -23.65 -2.48
C SER A 551 3.01 -24.10 -3.87
N LEU A 552 3.54 -23.20 -4.68
CA LEU A 552 4.15 -23.50 -5.97
C LEU A 552 5.66 -23.31 -5.78
N GLN A 553 6.40 -24.39 -5.57
CA GLN A 553 7.85 -24.31 -5.67
C GLN A 553 8.20 -23.87 -7.10
N PRO A 554 9.05 -22.85 -7.28
CA PRO A 554 9.57 -22.52 -8.60
C PRO A 554 10.37 -23.71 -9.15
N ASP A 555 10.48 -23.74 -10.48
CA ASP A 555 11.44 -24.61 -11.16
C ASP A 555 12.85 -24.43 -10.55
N PRO A 556 13.47 -25.50 -10.00
CA PRO A 556 14.83 -25.44 -9.46
C PRO A 556 15.85 -24.83 -10.43
N GLU A 557 15.68 -25.03 -11.74
CA GLU A 557 16.57 -24.45 -12.76
C GLU A 557 16.46 -22.93 -12.87
N ALA A 558 15.27 -22.37 -12.58
CA ALA A 558 15.06 -20.92 -12.56
C ALA A 558 15.70 -20.27 -11.34
N ILE A 559 15.65 -20.92 -10.17
CA ILE A 559 16.35 -20.47 -8.96
C ILE A 559 17.87 -20.57 -9.14
N GLU A 560 18.36 -21.65 -9.73
CA GLU A 560 19.79 -21.86 -9.97
C GLU A 560 20.36 -20.85 -10.98
N LYS A 561 19.69 -20.61 -12.10
CA LYS A 561 20.06 -19.54 -13.06
C LYS A 561 20.02 -18.14 -12.44
N TYR A 562 19.03 -17.86 -11.60
CA TYR A 562 18.92 -16.59 -10.91
C TYR A 562 20.04 -16.38 -9.89
N THR A 563 20.39 -17.42 -9.15
CA THR A 563 21.49 -17.40 -8.17
C THR A 563 22.86 -17.26 -8.86
N LEU A 564 23.06 -17.95 -9.99
CA LEU A 564 24.29 -17.89 -10.78
C LEU A 564 24.50 -16.51 -11.43
N ASN A 565 23.45 -15.88 -11.98
CA ASN A 565 23.54 -14.56 -12.59
C ASN A 565 23.80 -13.44 -11.55
N ASN A 566 23.41 -13.64 -10.30
CA ASN A 566 23.70 -12.70 -9.21
C ASN A 566 25.07 -12.93 -8.57
N ALA A 567 25.68 -14.12 -8.73
CA ALA A 567 27.02 -14.43 -8.22
C ALA A 567 28.14 -13.97 -9.17
N THR A 568 27.88 -13.89 -10.49
CA THR A 568 28.88 -13.52 -11.51
C THR A 568 29.27 -12.04 -11.52
N SER A 569 28.59 -11.17 -10.77
CA SER A 569 29.01 -9.76 -10.58
C SER A 569 30.10 -9.58 -9.52
N ARG A 570 30.67 -10.66 -8.96
CA ARG A 570 31.79 -10.60 -8.00
C ARG A 570 33.19 -10.43 -8.65
N ASN A 571 33.31 -10.47 -9.99
CA ASN A 571 34.60 -10.36 -10.70
C ASN A 571 34.54 -9.45 -11.95
N GLY A 572 34.06 -8.21 -11.79
CA GLY A 572 34.09 -7.18 -12.84
C GLY A 572 34.45 -5.81 -12.28
#